data_AF-A0A4R6RX19-F1
#
_entry.id   AF-A0A4R6RX19-F1
#
_cell.length_a   1.000
_cell.length_b   1.000
_cell.length_c   1.000
_cell.angle_alpha   90.00
_cell.angle_beta   90.00
_cell.angle_gamma   90.00
#
_symmetry.space_group_name_H-M   'P 1'
#
loop_
_entity.id
_entity.type
_entity.pdbx_description
1 polymer ?
#
loop_
_entity_poly.entity_id
_entity_poly.type
_entity_poly.pdbx_seq_one_letter_code
_entity_poly.pdbx_strand_id
1 'polypeptide(L)' 'MKRTLIAALILAVTLFVTLAWVRISLEWSDSLPYEGEVTERRYLVLILVAVTLFFGGCATAIIAFRKLGTRHSRAS' A
#
# COMPACT_ATOMS: atom_id res chain seq x y z
N MET A 1 10.86 -4.94 20.82
CA MET A 1 11.33 -5.62 19.60
C MET A 1 10.20 -6.23 18.76
N LYS A 2 9.39 -7.16 19.28
CA LYS A 2 8.33 -7.85 18.48
C LYS A 2 7.35 -6.92 17.75
N ARG A 3 6.96 -5.79 18.35
CA ARG A 3 6.02 -4.82 17.74
C ARG A 3 6.61 -4.08 16.55
N THR A 4 7.88 -3.67 16.67
CA THR A 4 8.62 -3.00 15.59
C THR A 4 8.80 -3.93 14.41
N LEU A 5 9.09 -5.21 14.65
CA LEU A 5 9.19 -6.22 13.60
C LEU A 5 7.86 -6.40 12.86
N ILE A 6 6.73 -6.46 13.57
CA ILE A 6 5.40 -6.57 12.94
C ILE A 6 5.10 -5.33 12.08
N ALA A 7 5.32 -4.12 12.61
CA ALA A 7 5.08 -2.90 11.86
C ALA A 7 6.00 -2.78 10.63
N ALA A 8 7.27 -3.15 10.77
CA ALA A 8 8.23 -3.19 9.67
C ALA A 8 7.83 -4.22 8.60
N LEU A 9 7.37 -5.41 9.01
CA LEU A 9 6.88 -6.42 8.09
C LEU A 9 5.65 -5.93 7.32
N ILE A 10 4.70 -5.29 8.01
CA ILE A 10 3.52 -4.69 7.35
C ILE A 10 3.97 -3.66 6.31
N LEU A 11 4.88 -2.76 6.66
CA LEU A 11 5.40 -1.76 5.70
C LEU A 11 6.11 -2.40 4.51
N ALA A 12 6.93 -3.43 4.74
CA ALA A 12 7.63 -4.14 3.67
C ALA A 12 6.64 -4.83 2.71
N VAL A 13 5.63 -5.52 3.26
CA VAL A 13 4.57 -6.16 2.46
C VAL A 13 3.74 -5.12 1.71
N THR A 14 3.35 -4.03 2.36
CA THR A 14 2.61 -2.92 1.72
C THR A 14 3.40 -2.35 0.56
N LEU A 15 4.69 -2.06 0.75
CA LEU A 15 5.55 -1.51 -0.29
C LEU A 15 5.67 -2.49 -1.46
N PHE A 16 5.94 -3.76 -1.17
CA PHE A 16 6.05 -4.81 -2.19
C PHE A 16 4.77 -4.95 -3.01
N VAL A 17 3.61 -5.03 -2.35
CA VAL A 17 2.30 -5.16 -3.02
C VAL A 17 1.99 -3.92 -3.85
N THR A 18 2.29 -2.72 -3.34
CA THR A 18 2.07 -1.46 -4.07
C THR A 18 2.92 -1.42 -5.34
N LEU A 19 4.21 -1.77 -5.25
CA LEU A 19 5.11 -1.82 -6.40
C LEU A 19 4.69 -2.88 -7.42
N ALA A 20 4.29 -4.07 -6.96
CA ALA A 20 3.78 -5.12 -7.82
C ALA A 20 2.51 -4.67 -8.56
N TRP A 21 1.58 -4.01 -7.86
CA TRP A 21 0.38 -3.43 -8.46
C TRP A 21 0.73 -2.41 -9.54
N VAL A 22 1.61 -1.45 -9.25
CA VAL A 22 2.05 -0.44 -10.23
C VAL A 22 2.66 -1.12 -11.46
N ARG A 23 3.56 -2.09 -11.28
CA ARG A 23 4.21 -2.77 -12.40
C ARG A 23 3.23 -3.53 -13.29
N ILE A 24 2.30 -4.28 -12.70
CA ILE A 24 1.30 -5.07 -13.43
C ILE A 24 0.29 -4.16 -14.11
N SER A 25 -0.19 -3.12 -13.42
CA SER A 25 -1.19 -2.20 -13.96
C SER A 25 -0.66 -1.36 -15.13
N LEU A 26 0.61 -0.96 -15.07
CA LEU A 26 1.28 -0.30 -16.20
C LEU A 26 1.43 -1.24 -17.39
N GLU A 27 1.88 -2.49 -17.17
CA GLU A 27 2.00 -3.47 -18.26
C GLU A 27 0.66 -3.73 -18.96
N TRP A 28 -0.39 -3.89 -18.15
CA TRP A 28 -1.75 -4.03 -18.67
C TRP A 28 -2.20 -2.78 -19.43
N SER A 29 -1.98 -1.59 -18.89
CA SER A 29 -2.31 -0.34 -19.57
C SER A 29 -1.56 -0.18 -20.90
N ASP A 30 -0.28 -0.56 -20.94
CA ASP A 30 0.57 -0.43 -22.13
C ASP A 30 0.20 -1.45 -23.21
N SER A 31 -0.47 -2.55 -22.86
CA SER A 31 -1.03 -3.51 -23.82
C SER A 31 -2.27 -2.99 -24.57
N LEU A 32 -2.86 -1.88 -24.11
CA LEU A 32 -4.07 -1.30 -24.70
C LEU A 32 -3.69 -0.16 -25.68
N PRO A 33 -4.52 0.09 -26.71
CA PRO A 33 -4.32 1.24 -27.59
C PRO A 33 -4.28 2.56 -26.81
N TYR A 34 -3.41 3.47 -27.26
CA TYR A 34 -3.33 4.82 -26.69
C TYR A 34 -4.45 5.69 -27.25
N GLU A 35 -5.43 5.97 -26.40
CA GLU A 35 -6.55 6.88 -26.68
C GLU A 35 -6.45 8.04 -25.69
N GLY A 36 -5.80 9.14 -26.07
CA GLY A 36 -5.37 10.27 -25.21
C GLY A 36 -6.15 10.44 -23.90
N GLU A 37 -7.37 10.98 -23.97
CA GLU A 37 -8.19 11.28 -22.78
C GLU A 37 -8.57 10.03 -21.97
N VAL A 38 -8.87 8.90 -22.62
CA VAL A 38 -9.21 7.63 -21.95
C VAL A 38 -7.99 7.09 -21.20
N THR A 39 -6.82 7.23 -21.79
CA THR A 39 -5.55 6.77 -21.21
C THR A 39 -5.16 7.62 -20.01
N GLU A 40 -5.33 8.94 -20.09
CA GLU A 40 -5.11 9.85 -18.97
C GLU A 40 -6.03 9.53 -17.79
N ARG A 41 -7.33 9.32 -18.03
CA ARG A 41 -8.28 8.91 -16.98
C ARG A 41 -7.89 7.57 -16.36
N ARG A 42 -7.47 6.60 -17.18
CA ARG A 42 -6.98 5.30 -16.70
C ARG A 42 -5.79 5.48 -15.75
N TYR A 43 -4.79 6.28 -16.13
CA TYR A 43 -3.64 6.55 -15.25
C TYR A 43 -4.02 7.24 -13.94
N LEU A 44 -4.96 8.20 -13.96
CA LEU A 44 -5.45 8.82 -12.73
C LEU A 44 -6.07 7.80 -11.77
N VAL A 45 -6.87 6.86 -12.29
CA VAL A 45 -7.45 5.78 -11.48
C VAL A 45 -6.35 4.87 -10.92
N LEU A 46 -5.38 4.46 -11.74
CA LEU A 46 -4.28 3.60 -11.30
C LEU A 46 -3.43 4.28 -10.20
N ILE A 47 -3.15 5.58 -10.35
CA ILE A 47 -2.45 6.40 -9.36
C ILE A 47 -3.25 6.43 -8.05
N LEU A 48 -4.56 6.69 -8.12
CA LEU A 48 -5.43 6.77 -6.94
C LEU A 48 -5.43 5.43 -6.17
N VAL A 49 -5.48 4.31 -6.88
CA VAL A 49 -5.41 2.96 -6.27
C VAL A 49 -4.05 2.74 -5.61
N ALA A 50 -2.95 3.06 -6.30
CA ALA A 50 -1.60 2.91 -5.74
C ALA A 50 -1.40 3.75 -4.47
N VAL A 51 -1.85 5.01 -4.49
CA VAL A 51 -1.85 5.91 -3.33
C VAL A 51 -2.67 5.31 -2.18
N THR A 52 -3.87 4.82 -2.47
CA THR A 52 -4.75 4.23 -1.46
C THR A 52 -4.12 2.99 -0.81
N LEU A 53 -3.50 2.11 -1.60
CA LEU A 53 -2.80 0.93 -1.09
C LEU A 53 -1.63 1.32 -0.19
N PHE A 54 -0.80 2.27 -0.63
CA PHE A 54 0.37 2.71 0.12
C PHE A 54 -0.04 3.35 1.45
N PHE A 55 -0.88 4.39 1.41
CA PHE A 55 -1.28 5.10 2.62
C PHE A 55 -2.16 4.24 3.54
N GLY A 56 -3.02 3.38 3.00
CA GLY A 56 -3.81 2.43 3.77
C GLY A 56 -2.94 1.42 4.52
N GLY A 57 -1.88 0.91 3.87
CA GLY A 57 -0.92 0.03 4.51
C GLY A 57 -0.05 0.74 5.56
N CYS A 58 0.39 1.98 5.30
CA CYS A 58 1.08 2.81 6.29
C CYS A 58 0.20 3.08 7.53
N ALA A 59 -1.06 3.45 7.32
CA ALA A 59 -2.02 3.63 8.41
C ALA A 59 -2.20 2.34 9.22
N THR A 60 -2.29 1.19 8.54
CA THR A 60 -2.38 -0.13 9.18
C THR A 60 -1.15 -0.44 10.03
N ALA A 61 0.07 -0.16 9.53
CA ALA A 61 1.31 -0.33 10.27
C ALA A 61 1.37 0.56 11.53
N ILE A 62 0.96 1.82 11.40
CA ILE A 62 0.89 2.78 12.53
C ILE A 62 -0.11 2.30 13.58
N ILE A 63 -1.31 1.87 13.17
CA ILE A 63 -2.34 1.36 14.06
C ILE A 63 -1.86 0.09 14.76
N ALA A 64 -1.23 -0.84 14.03
CA ALA A 64 -0.68 -2.06 14.59
C ALA A 64 0.36 -1.76 15.67
N PHE A 65 1.29 -0.83 15.41
CA PHE A 65 2.31 -0.41 16.37
C PHE A 65 1.67 0.16 17.65
N ARG A 66 0.69 1.07 17.51
CA ARG A 66 -0.01 1.72 18.64
C ARG A 66 -0.85 0.73 19.46
N LYS A 67 -1.64 -0.14 18.81
CA LYS A 67 -2.53 -1.10 19.50
C LYS A 67 -1.79 -2.27 20.14
N LEU A 68 -0.73 -2.76 19.51
CA LEU A 68 0.14 -3.74 20.16
C LEU A 68 0.77 -3.09 21.40
N GLY A 69 1.14 -1.81 21.31
CA GLY A 69 1.56 -0.87 22.36
C GLY A 69 0.80 -0.96 23.69
N THR A 70 -0.51 -0.81 23.59
CA THR A 70 -1.42 -0.70 24.74
C THR A 70 -1.72 -2.05 25.40
N ARG A 71 -1.70 -3.16 24.67
CA ARG A 71 -2.00 -4.50 25.23
C ARG A 71 -0.99 -4.99 26.28
N HIS A 72 0.27 -4.56 26.21
CA HIS A 72 1.29 -5.01 27.18
C HIS A 72 1.30 -4.17 28.46
N SER A 73 0.86 -2.90 28.41
CA SER A 73 0.79 -2.03 29.59
C SER A 73 -0.40 -2.36 30.51
N ARG A 74 -1.35 -3.17 30.04
CA ARG A 74 -2.52 -3.63 30.83
C ARG A 74 -2.29 -4.98 31.51
N ALA A 75 -1.17 -5.63 31.23
CA ALA A 75 -0.81 -6.97 31.74
C ALA A 75 0.37 -6.95 32.71
N SER A 76 0.86 -5.75 33.08
CA SER A 76 1.85 -5.47 34.14
C SER A 76 1.18 -4.71 35.25
#